data_AF-A0A0F9FQK4-F1
#
_entry.id   AF-A0A0F9FQK4-F1
#
_cell.length_a   1.000
_cell.length_b   1.000
_cell.length_c   1.000
_cell.angle_alpha   90.00
_cell.angle_beta   90.00
_cell.angle_gamma   90.00
#
_symmetry.space_group_name_H-M   'P 1'
#
loop_
_entity.id
_entity.type
_entity.pdbx_description
1 polymer ?
#
loop_
_entity_poly.entity_id
_entity_poly.type
_entity_poly.pdbx_seq_one_letter_code
_entity_poly.pdbx_strand_id
1 'polypeptide(L)'
;GEIIKEIAELENISVDQIVAVGDGANDRFMLENAGLAIAFSPKEILKKYSDGIINNDNIFGLLYFLGVPESHLKELRKNKDQKNLPND
;
A
#
# COMPACT_ATOMS: atom_id res chain seq x y z
N GLY A 1 4.51 10.53 12.58
CA GLY A 1 3.13 11.01 12.43
C GLY A 1 3.06 12.40 11.83
N GLU A 2 3.93 13.34 12.22
CA GLU A 2 3.91 14.72 11.74
C GLU A 2 3.94 14.82 10.20
N ILE A 3 4.79 14.03 9.54
CA ILE A 3 4.88 14.00 8.07
C ILE A 3 3.58 13.62 7.35
N ILE A 4 2.71 12.80 7.96
CA ILE A 4 1.41 12.43 7.36
C ILE A 4 0.49 13.65 7.32
N LYS A 5 0.50 14.47 8.37
CA LYS A 5 -0.32 15.69 8.46
C LYS A 5 0.20 16.76 7.51
N GLU A 6 1.52 16.94 7.46
CA GLU A 6 2.15 17.89 6.53
C GLU A 6 1.84 17.53 5.07
N ILE A 7 1.96 16.26 4.68
CA ILE A 7 1.60 15.82 3.33
C ILE A 7 0.10 16.00 3.08
N ALA A 8 -0.76 15.68 4.04
CA ALA A 8 -2.21 15.88 3.91
C ALA A 8 -2.56 17.35 3.63
N GLU A 9 -1.91 18.28 4.34
CA GLU A 9 -2.07 19.72 4.15
C GLU A 9 -1.56 20.18 2.77
N LEU A 10 -0.37 19.71 2.38
CA LEU A 10 0.25 20.05 1.08
C LEU A 10 -0.59 19.57 -0.11
N GLU A 11 -1.15 18.36 -0.01
CA GLU A 11 -1.96 17.74 -1.06
C GLU A 11 -3.46 18.11 -0.96
N ASN A 12 -3.84 18.89 0.05
CA ASN A 12 -5.22 19.30 0.33
C ASN A 12 -6.19 18.11 0.41
N ILE A 13 -5.79 17.07 1.16
CA ILE A 13 -6.60 15.88 1.44
C ILE A 13 -6.76 15.67 2.96
N SER A 14 -7.80 14.95 3.35
CA SER A 14 -7.93 14.51 4.74
C SER A 14 -7.04 13.30 5.03
N VAL A 15 -6.63 13.14 6.30
CA VAL A 15 -5.84 11.98 6.74
C VAL A 15 -6.56 10.65 6.46
N ASP A 16 -7.90 10.64 6.53
CA ASP A 16 -8.72 9.46 6.24
C ASP A 16 -8.60 8.99 4.77
N GLN A 17 -8.10 9.85 3.88
CA GLN A 17 -7.84 9.53 2.47
C GLN A 17 -6.41 9.02 2.23
N ILE A 18 -5.58 8.94 3.26
CA ILE A 18 -4.18 8.50 3.16
C ILE A 18 -4.08 7.01 3.43
N VAL A 19 -3.38 6.32 2.53
CA VAL A 19 -2.95 4.94 2.72
C VAL A 19 -1.46 4.93 3.04
N ALA A 20 -1.08 4.47 4.23
CA ALA A 20 0.31 4.28 4.61
C ALA A 20 0.72 2.81 4.44
N VAL A 21 1.90 2.58 3.86
CA VAL A 21 2.47 1.25 3.65
C VAL A 21 3.86 1.16 4.29
N GLY A 22 4.13 0.12 5.08
CA GLY A 22 5.44 -0.09 5.72
C GLY A 22 5.68 -1.54 6.15
N ASP A 23 6.93 -1.88 6.46
CA ASP A 23 7.38 -3.25 6.79
C ASP A 23 8.06 -3.33 8.18
N GLY A 24 8.55 -2.19 8.68
CA GLY A 24 9.38 -2.09 9.86
C GLY A 24 8.71 -1.41 11.06
N ALA A 25 9.26 -1.67 12.25
CA ALA A 25 8.79 -1.03 13.49
C ALA A 25 8.87 0.51 13.45
N ASN A 26 9.75 1.07 12.62
CA ASN A 26 9.93 2.51 12.45
C ASN A 26 8.70 3.17 11.79
N ASP A 27 7.95 2.41 11.00
CA ASP A 27 6.78 2.89 10.27
C ASP A 27 5.55 2.99 11.17
N ARG A 28 5.64 2.51 12.42
CA ARG A 28 4.54 2.51 13.39
C ARG A 28 3.80 3.84 13.45
N PHE A 29 4.52 4.95 13.65
CA PHE A 29 3.90 6.27 13.77
C PHE A 29 3.35 6.80 12.46
N MET A 30 3.77 6.25 11.32
CA MET A 30 3.19 6.58 10.02
C MET A 30 1.87 5.82 9.84
N LEU A 31 1.87 4.53 10.16
CA LEU A 31 0.70 3.65 10.07
C LEU A 31 -0.41 4.05 11.05
N GLU A 32 -0.09 4.29 12.33
CA GLU A 32 -1.07 4.70 13.36
C GLU A 32 -1.80 6.00 13.04
N ASN A 33 -1.27 6.83 12.14
CA ASN A 33 -1.82 8.14 11.81
C ASN A 33 -2.43 8.21 10.41
N ALA A 34 -2.55 7.10 9.67
CA ALA A 34 -3.16 7.08 8.34
C ALA A 34 -4.61 6.62 8.41
N GLY A 35 -5.41 6.97 7.39
CA GLY A 35 -6.79 6.47 7.24
C GLY A 35 -6.86 4.97 6.96
N LEU A 36 -5.84 4.43 6.28
CA LEU A 36 -5.67 3.00 6.06
C LEU A 36 -4.19 2.62 6.19
N ALA A 37 -3.89 1.72 7.13
CA ALA A 37 -2.54 1.24 7.41
C ALA A 37 -2.34 -0.17 6.86
N ILE A 38 -1.45 -0.33 5.88
CA ILE A 38 -1.12 -1.63 5.28
C ILE A 38 0.31 -2.01 5.59
N ALA A 39 0.48 -3.13 6.29
CA ALA A 39 1.78 -3.69 6.57
C ALA A 39 2.23 -4.65 5.45
N PHE A 40 3.40 -4.39 4.85
CA PHE A 40 3.99 -5.24 3.83
C PHE A 40 5.10 -6.09 4.46
N SER A 41 4.94 -7.41 4.47
CA SER A 41 5.86 -8.38 5.10
C SER A 41 6.36 -7.95 6.50
N PRO A 42 5.44 -7.61 7.43
CA PRO A 42 5.81 -6.93 8.66
C PRO A 42 6.52 -7.80 9.69
N LYS A 43 7.36 -7.14 10.49
CA LYS A 43 7.75 -7.67 11.81
C LYS A 43 6.54 -7.73 12.74
N GLU A 44 6.54 -8.67 13.71
CA GLU A 44 5.41 -8.89 14.65
C GLU A 44 4.91 -7.62 15.33
N ILE A 45 5.82 -6.70 15.66
CA ILE A 45 5.46 -5.44 16.32
C ILE A 45 4.58 -4.56 15.44
N LEU A 46 4.79 -4.55 14.11
CA LEU A 46 4.07 -3.67 13.19
C LEU A 46 2.64 -4.15 12.92
N LYS A 47 2.38 -5.46 13.02
CA LYS A 47 1.06 -6.06 12.78
C LYS A 47 -0.06 -5.47 13.64
N LYS A 48 0.28 -5.00 14.84
CA LYS A 48 -0.68 -4.39 15.79
C LYS A 48 -1.11 -2.98 15.39
N TYR A 49 -0.41 -2.37 14.45
CA TYR A 49 -0.61 -1.00 14.00
C TYR A 49 -1.09 -0.94 12.55
N SER A 50 -1.42 -2.09 11.96
CA SER A 50 -1.86 -2.21 10.57
C SER A 50 -3.27 -2.75 10.50
N ASP A 51 -4.11 -2.16 9.65
CA ASP A 51 -5.46 -2.63 9.32
C ASP A 51 -5.43 -3.82 8.37
N GLY A 52 -4.41 -3.88 7.51
CA GLY A 52 -4.22 -4.95 6.53
C GLY A 52 -2.78 -5.41 6.46
N ILE A 53 -2.58 -6.67 6.09
CA ILE A 53 -1.24 -7.26 5.92
C ILE A 53 -1.12 -7.89 4.53
N ILE A 54 -0.01 -7.61 3.87
CA ILE A 54 0.41 -8.26 2.63
C ILE A 54 1.67 -9.07 2.95
N ASN A 55 1.57 -10.41 2.93
CA ASN A 55 2.69 -11.33 3.23
C ASN A 55 3.41 -11.87 1.98
N ASN A 56 3.06 -11.40 0.79
CA ASN A 56 3.71 -11.83 -0.45
C ASN A 56 4.89 -10.90 -0.77
N ASP A 57 5.76 -11.32 -1.67
CA ASP A 57 6.88 -10.48 -2.14
C ASP A 57 6.42 -9.36 -3.09
N ASN A 58 5.12 -9.08 -3.15
CA ASN A 58 4.52 -8.30 -4.20
C ASN A 58 3.45 -7.31 -3.72
N ILE A 59 3.83 -6.04 -3.70
CA ILE A 59 2.97 -4.91 -3.34
C ILE A 59 1.69 -4.77 -4.18
N PHE A 60 1.55 -5.49 -5.31
CA PHE A 60 0.29 -5.56 -6.06
C PHE A 60 -0.92 -5.98 -5.20
N GLY A 61 -0.69 -6.68 -4.07
CA GLY A 61 -1.74 -6.95 -3.09
C GLY A 61 -2.46 -5.69 -2.60
N LEU A 62 -1.79 -4.53 -2.60
CA LEU A 62 -2.35 -3.24 -2.20
C LEU A 62 -3.58 -2.85 -3.01
N LEU A 63 -3.63 -3.23 -4.29
CA LEU A 63 -4.74 -2.87 -5.18
C LEU A 63 -6.07 -3.50 -4.73
N TYR A 64 -6.04 -4.65 -4.08
CA TYR A 64 -7.27 -5.22 -3.49
C TYR A 64 -7.80 -4.36 -2.34
N PHE A 65 -6.92 -3.80 -1.50
CA PHE A 65 -7.31 -2.88 -0.42
C PHE A 65 -7.88 -1.56 -0.97
N LEU A 66 -7.42 -1.14 -2.15
CA LEU A 66 -7.95 0.02 -2.88
C LEU A 66 -9.24 -0.29 -3.66
N GLY A 67 -9.80 -1.49 -3.53
CA GLY A 67 -11.06 -1.88 -4.18
C GLY A 67 -10.93 -2.19 -5.67
N VAL A 68 -9.73 -2.42 -6.19
CA VAL A 68 -9.55 -2.78 -7.60
C VAL A 68 -10.07 -4.21 -7.83
N PRO A 69 -11.00 -4.42 -8.77
CA PRO A 69 -11.57 -5.74 -9.01
C PRO A 69 -10.57 -6.68 -9.67
N GLU A 70 -10.70 -7.97 -9.38
CA GLU A 70 -9.86 -9.05 -9.92
C GLU A 70 -9.77 -9.03 -11.47
N SER A 71 -10.87 -8.71 -12.15
CA SER A 71 -10.92 -8.59 -13.61
C SER A 71 -9.92 -7.56 -14.14
N HIS A 72 -9.83 -6.41 -13.49
CA HIS A 72 -8.93 -5.33 -13.88
C HIS A 72 -7.46 -5.69 -13.57
N LEU A 73 -7.20 -6.37 -12.45
CA LEU A 73 -5.86 -6.87 -12.12
C LEU A 73 -5.34 -7.88 -13.14
N LYS A 74 -6.22 -8.77 -13.63
CA LYS A 74 -5.88 -9.73 -14.69
C LYS A 74 -5.50 -9.04 -15.99
N GLU A 75 -6.18 -7.96 -16.35
CA GLU A 75 -5.86 -7.16 -17.53
C GLU A 75 -4.49 -6.46 -17.38
N LEU A 76 -4.23 -5.83 -16.24
CA LEU A 76 -2.94 -5.19 -15.94
C LEU A 76 -1.77 -6.18 -15.98
N ARG A 77 -1.97 -7.41 -15.50
CA ARG A 77 -0.95 -8.48 -15.57
C ARG A 77 -0.66 -8.91 -17.01
N LYS A 78 -1.70 -9.15 -17.82
CA LYS A 78 -1.54 -9.50 -19.24
C LYS A 78 -0.76 -8.43 -20.01
N ASN A 79 -1.03 -7.16 -19.74
CA ASN A 79 -0.35 -6.04 -20.41
C ASN A 79 1.13 -5.91 -19.99
N LYS A 80 1.50 -6.31 -18.76
CA LYS A 80 2.90 -6.38 -18.33
C LYS A 80 3.65 -7.52 -19.02
N ASP A 81 3.04 -8.69 -19.10
CA ASP A 81 3.67 -9.85 -19.73
C ASP A 81 3.89 -9.62 -21.23
N GLN A 82 2.97 -8.94 -21.92
CA GLN A 82 3.10 -8.58 -23.34
C GLN A 82 4.20 -7.54 -23.62
N LYS A 83 4.44 -6.59 -22.71
CA LYS A 83 5.52 -5.59 -22.85
C LYS A 83 6.93 -6.16 -22.62
N ASN A 84 7.03 -7.37 -22.07
CA ASN A 84 8.29 -8.06 -21.82
C ASN A 84 8.62 -9.12 -22.88
N LEU A 85 7.84 -9.24 -23.96
CA LEU A 85 8.28 -10.04 -25.11
C LEU A 85 9.42 -9.29 -25.81
N PRO A 86 10.52 -9.96 -26.16
CA PRO A 86 11.54 -9.36 -27.00
C PRO A 86 10.88 -8.90 -28.32
N ASN A 87 11.20 -7.69 -28.75
CA ASN A 87 10.89 -7.28 -30.12
C ASN A 87 11.74 -8.17 -31.03
N ASP A 88 11.08 -9.02 -31.83
CA ASP A 88 11.72 -9.83 -32.88
C ASP A 88 12.51 -8.96 -33.88
#